data_AF-A0A0L7LI19-F1
#
_entry.id   AF-A0A0L7LI19-F1
#
_cell.length_a   1.000
_cell.length_b   1.000
_cell.length_c   1.000
_cell.angle_alpha   90.00
_cell.angle_beta   90.00
_cell.angle_gamma   90.00
#
_symmetry.space_group_name_H-M   'P 1'
#
loop_
_entity.id
_entity.type
_entity.pdbx_description
1 polymer ?
#
loop_
_entity_poly.entity_id
_entity_poly.type
_entity_poly.pdbx_seq_one_letter_code
_entity_poly.pdbx_strand_id
1 'polypeptide(L)'
;MKLLESSRLESLSRALSILNGDSAVQGRVEGYSCKMVGNEKAFYKRFTADGETTHDLQALSPPEGVSYSRSLSGDEEGVLCDTISRKTLFYLIATLNAAFPDYDFSMAKSSEFSAEPSLTWVQSAVDDALSAVGGARWRQLRPAMWAAIEEEILLPECRIYSYNPDLASDPFGEP
;
A
#
# COMPACT_ATOMS: atom_id res chain seq x y z
N MET A 1 7.74 10.45 -6.72
CA MET A 1 7.41 11.01 -5.42
C MET A 1 8.67 11.52 -4.74
N LYS A 2 8.60 12.53 -3.86
CA LYS A 2 9.78 12.99 -3.11
C LYS A 2 9.78 12.42 -1.69
N LEU A 3 10.83 11.66 -1.36
CA LEU A 3 11.10 11.16 -0.01
C LEU A 3 11.24 12.33 0.98
N LEU A 4 10.59 12.19 2.12
CA LEU A 4 10.69 13.09 3.26
C LEU A 4 11.69 12.49 4.26
N GLU A 5 12.74 13.23 4.57
CA GLU A 5 13.75 12.79 5.53
C GLU A 5 13.15 12.80 6.94
N SER A 6 13.11 11.64 7.58
CA SER A 6 12.67 11.48 8.96
C SER A 6 13.59 10.48 9.67
N SER A 7 14.46 11.00 10.54
CA SER A 7 15.40 10.18 11.32
C SER A 7 14.69 9.16 12.21
N ARG A 8 13.45 9.46 12.61
CA ARG A 8 12.58 8.56 13.35
C ARG A 8 12.11 7.39 12.50
N LEU A 9 11.59 7.64 11.30
CA LEU A 9 11.17 6.58 10.39
C LEU A 9 12.34 5.73 9.91
N GLU A 10 13.51 6.33 9.69
CA GLU A 10 14.75 5.59 9.41
C GLU A 10 15.14 4.65 10.57
N SER A 11 15.08 5.15 11.81
CA SER A 11 15.41 4.34 12.99
C SER A 11 14.44 3.18 13.17
N LEU A 12 13.15 3.42 12.91
CA LEU A 12 12.13 2.37 12.90
C LEU A 12 12.36 1.34 11.80
N SER A 13 12.71 1.78 10.59
CA SER A 13 13.02 0.89 9.48
C SER A 13 14.20 -0.04 9.80
N ARG A 14 15.25 0.47 10.46
CA ARG A 14 16.35 -0.36 10.95
C ARG A 14 15.88 -1.37 12.00
N ALA A 15 14.96 -0.98 12.88
CA ALA A 15 14.41 -1.87 13.91
C ALA A 15 13.44 -2.93 13.35
N LEU A 16 12.76 -2.64 12.24
CA LEU A 16 11.88 -3.57 11.50
C LEU A 16 12.64 -4.63 10.69
N SER A 17 13.97 -4.55 10.65
CA SER A 17 14.82 -5.64 10.19
C SER A 17 15.05 -6.62 11.34
N ILE A 18 14.19 -7.64 11.43
CA ILE A 18 14.17 -8.61 12.52
C ILE A 18 14.70 -9.95 12.03
N LEU A 19 15.77 -10.41 12.67
CA LEU A 19 16.27 -11.77 12.56
C LEU A 19 15.87 -12.56 13.82
N ASN A 20 15.27 -13.72 13.63
CA ASN A 20 14.86 -14.63 14.69
C ASN A 20 15.09 -16.10 14.28
N GLY A 21 16.22 -16.67 14.70
CA GLY A 21 16.65 -18.00 14.27
C GLY A 21 16.85 -18.04 12.75
N ASP A 22 16.16 -18.96 12.10
CA ASP A 22 16.20 -19.16 10.64
C ASP A 22 15.15 -18.31 9.88
N SER A 23 14.37 -17.48 10.58
CA SER A 23 13.40 -16.58 9.98
C SER A 23 13.87 -15.14 10.06
N ALA A 24 13.73 -14.42 8.95
CA ALA A 24 14.04 -13.00 8.85
C ALA A 24 12.86 -12.24 8.27
N VAL A 25 12.63 -11.04 8.78
CA VAL A 25 11.72 -10.06 8.22
C VAL A 25 12.50 -8.78 7.98
N GLN A 26 12.28 -8.18 6.81
CA GLN A 26 12.84 -6.88 6.48
C GLN A 26 11.69 -5.93 6.16
N GLY A 27 11.36 -5.07 7.11
CA GLY A 27 10.39 -4.00 6.92
C GLY A 27 11.07 -2.63 6.77
N ARG A 28 10.38 -1.72 6.07
CA ARG A 28 10.79 -0.32 5.93
C ARG A 28 9.55 0.57 5.98
N VAL A 29 9.69 1.74 6.59
CA VAL A 29 8.64 2.77 6.68
C VAL A 29 9.23 4.08 6.20
N GLU A 30 8.60 4.68 5.19
CA GLU A 30 9.07 5.88 4.50
C GLU A 30 7.93 6.88 4.32
N GLY A 31 8.24 8.17 4.47
CA GLY A 31 7.29 9.26 4.21
C GLY A 31 7.54 9.87 2.84
N TYR A 32 6.49 10.13 2.06
CA TYR A 32 6.60 10.75 0.74
C TYR A 32 5.65 11.93 0.59
N SER A 33 6.09 12.97 -0.12
CA SER A 33 5.22 14.07 -0.54
C SER A 33 4.73 13.91 -1.98
N CYS A 34 3.43 14.14 -2.17
CA CYS A 34 2.73 14.03 -3.46
C CYS A 34 2.96 15.21 -4.42
N LYS A 35 4.15 15.81 -4.42
CA LYS A 35 4.49 16.91 -5.32
C LYS A 35 4.79 16.34 -6.71
N MET A 36 3.98 16.69 -7.70
CA MET A 36 4.26 16.39 -9.10
C MET A 36 5.18 17.46 -9.70
N VAL A 37 6.45 17.12 -9.97
CA VAL A 37 7.40 18.02 -10.63
C VAL A 37 8.10 17.34 -11.81
N GLY A 38 8.44 18.13 -12.84
CA GLY A 38 9.21 17.66 -14.00
C GLY A 38 8.66 16.38 -14.64
N ASN A 39 9.45 15.30 -14.57
CA ASN A 39 9.15 13.99 -15.16
C ASN A 39 7.83 13.38 -14.64
N GLU A 40 7.46 13.63 -13.38
CA GLU A 40 6.21 13.10 -12.81
C GLU A 40 4.98 13.71 -13.46
N LYS A 41 5.05 15.00 -13.84
CA LYS A 41 3.96 15.67 -14.56
C LYS A 41 3.80 15.10 -15.98
N ALA A 42 4.91 14.76 -16.63
CA ALA A 42 4.88 14.10 -17.94
C ALA A 42 4.33 12.67 -17.82
N PHE A 43 4.74 11.94 -16.78
CA PHE A 43 4.23 10.60 -16.48
C PHE A 43 2.73 10.61 -16.19
N TYR A 44 2.25 11.53 -15.33
CA TYR A 44 0.82 11.68 -15.03
C TYR A 44 -0.01 11.92 -16.29
N LYS A 45 0.46 12.81 -17.18
CA LYS A 45 -0.23 13.07 -18.45
C LYS A 45 -0.38 11.82 -19.31
N ARG A 46 0.69 11.02 -19.43
CA ARG A 46 0.67 9.74 -20.17
C ARG A 46 -0.27 8.74 -19.51
N PHE A 47 -0.17 8.60 -18.18
CA PHE A 47 -1.03 7.74 -17.38
C PHE A 47 -2.52 8.04 -17.56
N THR A 48 -2.88 9.33 -17.72
CA THR A 48 -4.27 9.75 -17.94
C THR A 48 -4.69 9.82 -19.41
N ALA A 49 -3.74 9.73 -20.36
CA ALA A 49 -4.02 9.92 -21.79
C ALA A 49 -4.88 8.78 -22.37
N ASP A 50 -4.78 7.56 -21.83
CA ASP A 50 -5.51 6.38 -22.30
C ASP A 50 -7.00 6.35 -21.88
N GLY A 51 -7.57 7.46 -21.38
CA GLY A 51 -8.98 7.51 -20.98
C GLY A 51 -9.53 8.92 -20.86
N GLU A 52 -9.92 9.53 -21.99
CA GLU A 52 -10.75 10.73 -22.01
C GLU A 52 -12.23 10.38 -21.82
N THR A 53 -12.64 9.89 -20.64
CA THR A 53 -14.06 9.89 -20.27
C THR A 53 -14.22 10.17 -18.78
N THR A 54 -15.14 11.09 -18.50
CA THR A 54 -15.55 11.75 -17.26
C THR A 54 -15.96 10.87 -16.06
N HIS A 55 -15.58 9.60 -16.02
CA HIS A 55 -15.73 8.72 -14.85
C HIS A 55 -14.35 8.22 -14.42
N ASP A 56 -13.66 9.05 -13.62
CA ASP A 56 -12.25 8.88 -13.20
C ASP A 56 -12.00 7.78 -12.16
N LEU A 57 -12.99 6.94 -11.88
CA LEU A 57 -12.96 5.92 -10.85
C LEU A 57 -12.71 4.55 -11.47
N GLN A 58 -11.69 3.85 -10.99
CA GLN A 58 -11.38 2.47 -11.38
C GLN A 58 -11.71 1.53 -10.22
N ALA A 59 -12.22 0.33 -10.53
CA ALA A 59 -12.49 -0.68 -9.51
C ALA A 59 -11.17 -1.21 -8.92
N LEU A 60 -11.14 -1.35 -7.61
CA LEU A 60 -10.07 -1.98 -6.85
C LEU A 60 -10.35 -3.47 -6.66
N SER A 61 -9.32 -4.17 -6.21
CA SER A 61 -9.47 -5.52 -5.70
C SER A 61 -10.08 -5.54 -4.29
N PRO A 62 -10.81 -6.61 -3.95
CA PRO A 62 -11.15 -6.95 -2.58
C PRO A 62 -9.92 -6.94 -1.64
N PRO A 63 -10.03 -6.48 -0.38
CA PRO A 63 -9.00 -6.71 0.62
C PRO A 63 -8.86 -8.20 0.92
N GLU A 64 -7.63 -8.66 1.16
CA GLU A 64 -7.37 -10.06 1.50
C GLU A 64 -8.09 -10.48 2.78
N GLY A 65 -8.58 -11.72 2.86
CA GLY A 65 -9.27 -12.24 4.06
C GLY A 65 -10.71 -11.75 4.27
N VAL A 66 -11.19 -10.79 3.46
CA VAL A 66 -12.59 -10.38 3.48
C VAL A 66 -13.42 -11.31 2.59
N SER A 67 -14.26 -12.14 3.21
CA SER A 67 -15.28 -12.91 2.48
C SER A 67 -16.48 -12.02 2.18
N TYR A 68 -16.63 -11.61 0.93
CA TYR A 68 -17.86 -10.98 0.46
C TYR A 68 -18.93 -12.07 0.36
N SER A 69 -19.96 -11.98 1.19
CA SER A 69 -21.16 -12.79 1.01
C SER A 69 -21.76 -12.44 -0.36
N ARG A 70 -21.60 -13.31 -1.36
CA ARG A 70 -22.38 -13.22 -2.59
C ARG A 70 -23.84 -13.33 -2.22
N SER A 71 -24.55 -12.21 -2.20
CA SER A 71 -26.00 -12.18 -2.13
C SER A 71 -26.54 -12.86 -3.38
N LEU A 72 -26.93 -14.12 -3.27
CA LEU A 72 -27.73 -14.84 -4.29
C LEU A 72 -29.18 -14.33 -4.22
N SER A 73 -29.38 -13.05 -4.46
CA SER A 73 -30.69 -12.45 -4.71
C SER A 73 -30.60 -11.80 -6.08
N GLY A 74 -31.36 -12.33 -7.04
CA GLY A 74 -31.27 -11.99 -8.45
C GLY A 74 -31.79 -10.61 -8.83
N ASP A 75 -31.22 -9.57 -8.24
CA ASP A 75 -31.20 -8.20 -8.78
C ASP A 75 -29.72 -7.78 -8.86
N GLU A 76 -29.32 -7.23 -9.99
CA GLU A 76 -27.92 -6.94 -10.39
C GLU A 76 -27.24 -5.85 -9.54
N GLU A 77 -27.03 -6.08 -8.24
CA GLU A 77 -26.12 -5.27 -7.42
C GLU A 77 -24.83 -6.08 -7.20
N GLY A 78 -23.89 -5.91 -8.14
CA GLY A 78 -22.60 -6.57 -8.12
C GLY A 78 -21.83 -6.35 -6.82
N VAL A 79 -20.86 -7.23 -6.54
CA VAL A 79 -19.89 -7.07 -5.44
C VAL A 79 -19.40 -5.62 -5.44
N LEU A 80 -19.71 -4.86 -4.39
CA LEU A 80 -19.28 -3.47 -4.27
C LEU A 80 -17.77 -3.46 -4.02
N CYS A 81 -17.00 -3.60 -5.09
CA CYS A 81 -15.57 -3.32 -5.06
C CYS A 81 -15.40 -1.82 -4.89
N ASP A 82 -14.57 -1.42 -3.93
CA ASP A 82 -14.19 -0.02 -3.76
C ASP A 82 -13.63 0.55 -5.06
N THR A 83 -13.72 1.86 -5.21
CA THR A 83 -13.16 2.54 -6.38
C THR A 83 -12.07 3.54 -6.01
N ILE A 84 -11.16 3.78 -6.94
CA ILE A 84 -10.04 4.71 -6.77
C ILE A 84 -10.01 5.71 -7.92
N SER A 85 -9.72 6.98 -7.61
CA SER A 85 -9.49 7.97 -8.65
C SER A 85 -8.18 7.68 -9.38
N ARG A 86 -8.11 7.95 -10.69
CA ARG A 86 -6.85 7.86 -11.46
C ARG A 86 -5.72 8.67 -10.83
N LYS A 87 -6.03 9.81 -10.22
CA LYS A 87 -5.04 10.64 -9.53
C LYS A 87 -4.47 9.94 -8.29
N THR A 88 -5.33 9.33 -7.47
CA THR A 88 -4.89 8.57 -6.29
C THR A 88 -4.11 7.33 -6.71
N LEU A 89 -4.58 6.59 -7.72
CA LEU A 89 -3.87 5.43 -8.26
C LEU A 89 -2.48 5.80 -8.77
N PHE A 90 -2.36 6.90 -9.51
CA PHE A 90 -1.07 7.44 -9.92
C PHE A 90 -0.16 7.73 -8.72
N TYR A 91 -0.71 8.30 -7.64
CA TYR A 91 0.09 8.56 -6.44
C TYR A 91 0.62 7.28 -5.81
N LEU A 92 -0.18 6.21 -5.76
CA LEU A 92 0.28 4.91 -5.26
C LEU A 92 1.40 4.34 -6.13
N ILE A 93 1.20 4.29 -7.45
CA ILE A 93 2.20 3.78 -8.42
C ILE A 93 3.50 4.60 -8.37
N ALA A 94 3.40 5.93 -8.35
CA ALA A 94 4.55 6.81 -8.27
C ALA A 94 5.28 6.72 -6.91
N THR A 95 4.60 6.25 -5.87
CA THR A 95 5.20 5.95 -4.56
C THR A 95 5.98 4.65 -4.64
N LEU A 96 5.40 3.59 -5.22
CA LEU A 96 6.11 2.32 -5.44
C LEU A 96 7.40 2.52 -6.27
N ASN A 97 7.30 3.20 -7.42
CA ASN A 97 8.47 3.53 -8.26
C ASN A 97 9.55 4.35 -7.52
N ALA A 98 9.17 5.14 -6.52
CA ALA A 98 10.13 5.92 -5.72
C ALA A 98 10.75 5.10 -4.58
N ALA A 99 9.99 4.19 -3.98
CA ALA A 99 10.46 3.30 -2.91
C ALA A 99 11.34 2.16 -3.44
N PHE A 100 11.09 1.72 -4.67
CA PHE A 100 11.71 0.56 -5.29
C PHE A 100 12.26 0.93 -6.68
N PRO A 101 13.35 1.72 -6.74
CA PRO A 101 13.87 2.28 -8.01
C PRO A 101 14.41 1.23 -8.97
N ASP A 102 14.70 0.02 -8.49
CA ASP A 102 15.16 -1.11 -9.30
C ASP A 102 14.02 -1.83 -10.05
N TYR A 103 12.76 -1.44 -9.78
CA TYR A 103 11.56 -2.05 -10.34
C TYR A 103 10.70 -1.01 -11.07
N ASP A 104 9.96 -1.45 -12.08
CA ASP A 104 9.05 -0.59 -12.85
C ASP A 104 7.58 -0.98 -12.61
N PHE A 105 6.88 -0.15 -11.84
CA PHE A 105 5.46 -0.29 -11.53
C PHE A 105 4.57 0.51 -12.48
N SER A 106 5.11 1.11 -13.55
CA SER A 106 4.36 2.01 -14.43
C SER A 106 3.13 1.37 -15.10
N MET A 107 3.10 0.03 -15.17
CA MET A 107 2.01 -0.76 -15.74
C MET A 107 1.07 -1.37 -14.69
N ALA A 108 1.29 -1.10 -13.39
CA ALA A 108 0.44 -1.61 -12.33
C ALA A 108 -1.01 -1.11 -12.49
N LYS A 109 -1.98 -2.01 -12.28
CA LYS A 109 -3.40 -1.77 -12.50
C LYS A 109 -4.14 -1.55 -11.19
N SER A 110 -5.31 -0.92 -11.25
CA SER A 110 -6.17 -0.75 -10.06
C SER A 110 -6.56 -2.07 -9.39
N SER A 111 -6.65 -3.16 -10.17
CA SER A 111 -6.92 -4.52 -9.68
C SER A 111 -5.74 -5.16 -8.94
N GLU A 112 -4.60 -4.49 -8.83
CA GLU A 112 -3.49 -4.92 -7.97
C GLU A 112 -3.48 -4.12 -6.66
N PHE A 113 -4.50 -3.29 -6.40
CA PHE A 113 -4.64 -2.53 -5.17
C PHE A 113 -5.98 -2.81 -4.51
N SER A 114 -6.01 -2.75 -3.18
CA SER A 114 -7.24 -2.87 -2.39
C SER A 114 -7.36 -1.68 -1.44
N ALA A 115 -8.57 -1.20 -1.20
CA ALA A 115 -8.83 -0.20 -0.16
C ALA A 115 -9.09 -0.92 1.16
N GLU A 116 -8.29 -0.63 2.18
CA GLU A 116 -8.37 -1.37 3.44
C GLU A 116 -9.59 -0.96 4.26
N PRO A 117 -10.30 -1.90 4.90
CA PRO A 117 -11.57 -1.62 5.58
C PRO A 117 -11.45 -0.61 6.73
N SER A 118 -10.35 -0.65 7.47
CA SER A 118 -10.10 0.26 8.61
C SER A 118 -8.63 0.25 9.04
N LEU A 119 -8.22 1.27 9.80
CA LEU A 119 -6.91 1.27 10.47
C LEU A 119 -6.74 0.05 11.40
N THR A 120 -7.80 -0.32 12.12
CA THR A 120 -7.76 -1.48 13.04
C THR A 120 -7.55 -2.80 12.31
N TRP A 121 -8.12 -2.95 11.11
CA TRP A 121 -7.90 -4.11 10.23
C TRP A 121 -6.42 -4.21 9.85
N VAL A 122 -5.86 -3.10 9.35
CA VAL A 122 -4.45 -3.04 8.94
C VAL A 122 -3.50 -3.28 10.10
N GLN A 123 -3.80 -2.71 11.27
CA GLN A 123 -3.01 -2.95 12.48
C GLN A 123 -3.02 -4.43 12.88
N SER A 124 -4.17 -5.11 12.79
CA SER A 124 -4.27 -6.55 13.06
C SER A 124 -3.48 -7.37 12.04
N ALA A 125 -3.61 -7.07 10.75
CA ALA A 125 -2.92 -7.80 9.69
C ALA A 125 -1.38 -7.67 9.82
N VAL A 126 -0.90 -6.45 10.09
CA VAL A 126 0.53 -6.19 10.36
C VAL A 126 0.98 -6.91 11.63
N ASP A 127 0.15 -6.94 12.67
CA ASP A 127 0.45 -7.65 13.91
C ASP A 127 0.56 -9.16 13.70
N ASP A 128 -0.35 -9.77 12.94
CA ASP A 128 -0.34 -11.20 12.64
C ASP A 128 0.92 -11.58 11.85
N ALA A 129 1.25 -10.80 10.81
CA ALA A 129 2.42 -11.03 9.97
C ALA A 129 3.74 -10.87 10.74
N LEU A 130 3.89 -9.78 11.51
CA LEU A 130 5.15 -9.47 12.20
C LEU A 130 5.29 -10.23 13.52
N SER A 131 4.21 -10.65 14.18
CA SER A 131 4.30 -11.48 15.38
C SER A 131 4.83 -12.87 15.08
N ALA A 132 4.51 -13.43 13.91
CA ALA A 132 4.96 -14.75 13.48
C ALA A 132 6.50 -14.86 13.42
N VAL A 133 7.18 -13.80 12.95
CA VAL A 133 8.65 -13.75 12.86
C VAL A 133 9.27 -13.03 14.05
N GLY A 134 8.74 -11.87 14.41
CA GLY A 134 9.37 -10.94 15.35
C GLY A 134 9.00 -11.14 16.83
N GLY A 135 7.94 -11.90 17.14
CA GLY A 135 7.57 -12.30 18.50
C GLY A 135 7.67 -11.17 19.54
N ALA A 136 8.55 -11.32 20.53
CA ALA A 136 8.74 -10.32 21.58
C ALA A 136 9.34 -8.99 21.09
N ARG A 137 10.22 -9.02 20.07
CA ARG A 137 10.83 -7.82 19.50
C ARG A 137 9.76 -6.96 18.82
N TRP A 138 8.88 -7.58 18.06
CA TRP A 138 7.74 -6.89 17.43
C TRP A 138 6.83 -6.24 18.49
N ARG A 139 6.45 -6.98 19.54
CA ARG A 139 5.61 -6.45 20.62
C ARG A 139 6.18 -5.19 21.29
N GLN A 140 7.50 -5.08 21.40
CA GLN A 140 8.18 -3.89 21.94
C GLN A 140 8.23 -2.73 20.93
N LEU A 141 8.42 -3.04 19.65
CA LEU A 141 8.52 -2.05 18.57
C LEU A 141 7.16 -1.46 18.16
N ARG A 142 6.10 -2.27 18.19
CA ARG A 142 4.76 -1.94 17.70
C ARG A 142 4.25 -0.57 18.17
N PRO A 143 4.26 -0.21 19.48
CA PRO A 143 3.73 1.07 19.92
C PRO A 143 4.52 2.27 19.36
N ALA A 144 5.85 2.15 19.31
CA ALA A 144 6.72 3.20 18.79
C ALA A 144 6.53 3.40 17.28
N MET A 145 6.30 2.30 16.54
CA MET A 145 6.02 2.35 15.11
C MET A 145 4.71 3.10 14.82
N TRP A 146 3.60 2.67 15.43
CA TRP A 146 2.30 3.30 15.18
C TRP A 146 2.24 4.75 15.64
N ALA A 147 2.86 5.09 16.78
CA ALA A 147 2.95 6.48 17.22
C ALA A 147 3.75 7.35 16.22
N ALA A 148 4.79 6.81 15.59
CA ALA A 148 5.55 7.56 14.59
C ALA A 148 4.78 7.81 13.31
N ILE A 149 4.05 6.81 12.84
CA ILE A 149 3.25 6.96 11.64
C ILE A 149 2.09 7.94 11.92
N GLU A 150 1.43 7.84 13.07
CA GLU A 150 0.37 8.77 13.49
C GLU A 150 0.82 10.23 13.45
N GLU A 151 1.98 10.53 14.03
CA GLU A 151 2.50 11.91 14.09
C GLU A 151 2.90 12.46 12.73
N GLU A 152 3.29 11.62 11.77
CA GLU A 152 3.71 12.04 10.43
C GLU A 152 2.53 12.30 9.49
N ILE A 153 1.45 11.51 9.59
CA ILE A 153 0.36 11.53 8.58
C ILE A 153 -1.07 11.58 9.13
N LEU A 154 -1.29 11.60 10.45
CA LEU A 154 -2.62 11.56 11.07
C LEU A 154 -3.44 10.34 10.59
N LEU A 155 -3.04 9.13 11.00
CA LEU A 155 -3.60 7.86 10.49
C LEU A 155 -5.14 7.76 10.51
N PRO A 156 -5.88 8.27 11.52
CA PRO A 156 -7.34 8.18 11.56
C PRO A 156 -8.03 8.94 10.43
N GLU A 157 -7.35 9.91 9.82
CA GLU A 157 -7.85 10.69 8.68
C GLU A 157 -7.39 10.13 7.33
N CYS A 158 -6.59 9.06 7.33
CA CYS A 158 -6.04 8.47 6.13
C CYS A 158 -6.98 7.47 5.46
N ARG A 159 -6.94 7.42 4.13
CA ARG A 159 -7.45 6.28 3.36
C ARG A 159 -6.28 5.33 3.09
N ILE A 160 -6.43 4.07 3.48
CA ILE A 160 -5.34 3.09 3.47
C ILE A 160 -5.52 2.15 2.29
N TYR A 161 -4.43 1.82 1.62
CA TYR A 161 -4.42 0.91 0.48
C TYR A 161 -3.30 -0.13 0.64
N SER A 162 -3.53 -1.33 0.13
CA SER A 162 -2.50 -2.36 -0.09
C SER A 162 -2.20 -2.49 -1.58
N TYR A 163 -0.98 -2.93 -1.90
CA TYR A 163 -0.58 -3.36 -3.24
C TYR A 163 -0.34 -4.86 -3.19
N ASN A 164 -1.16 -5.61 -3.93
CA ASN A 164 -1.18 -7.07 -3.97
C ASN A 164 -1.06 -7.47 -5.46
N PRO A 165 0.16 -7.58 -6.00
CA PRO A 165 0.35 -7.97 -7.39
C PRO A 165 -0.14 -9.40 -7.63
N ASP A 166 -0.53 -9.69 -8.87
CA ASP A 166 -0.73 -11.08 -9.28
C ASP A 166 0.64 -11.80 -9.27
N LEU A 167 0.67 -13.11 -9.04
CA LEU A 167 1.91 -13.91 -9.09
C LEU A 167 2.73 -13.71 -10.37
N ALA A 168 2.07 -13.40 -11.50
CA ALA A 168 2.73 -13.14 -12.77
C ALA A 168 3.28 -11.71 -12.92
N SER A 169 2.81 -10.76 -12.12
CA SER A 169 3.27 -9.38 -12.09
C SER A 169 4.09 -9.04 -10.84
N ASP A 170 4.23 -9.97 -9.89
CA ASP A 170 4.98 -9.78 -8.65
C ASP A 170 6.48 -9.63 -8.92
N PRO A 171 7.07 -8.45 -8.72
CA PRO A 171 8.51 -8.25 -8.88
C PRO A 171 9.35 -8.99 -7.84
N PHE A 172 8.74 -9.46 -6.76
CA PHE A 172 9.38 -10.18 -5.65
C PHE A 172 9.03 -11.68 -5.62
N GLY A 173 8.26 -12.18 -6.58
CA GLY A 173 7.92 -13.59 -6.66
C GLY A 173 9.16 -14.46 -6.88
N GLU A 174 9.31 -15.53 -6.09
CA GLU A 174 10.29 -16.57 -6.40
C GLU A 174 9.83 -17.33 -7.68
N PRO A 175 10.75 -17.62 -8.62
CA PRO A 175 10.42 -18.35 -9.85
C PRO A 175 10.06 -19.82 -9.64
#